data_AF-A0A455BJY8-F1
#
_entry.id   AF-A0A455BJY8-F1
#
_cell.length_a   1.000
_cell.length_b   1.000
_cell.length_c   1.000
_cell.angle_alpha   90.00
_cell.angle_beta   90.00
_cell.angle_gamma   90.00
#
_symmetry.space_group_name_H-M   'P 1'
#
loop_
_entity.id
_entity.type
_entity.pdbx_description
1 polymer ?
#
loop_
_entity_poly.entity_id
_entity_poly.type
_entity_poly.pdbx_seq_one_letter_code
_entity_poly.pdbx_strand_id
1 'polypeptide(L)'
;MGKGDPNKPRGKMSSYAFFVQTCREEHKKKHPDSSVNFAEFSKKCSERWKTMSAKEKSKFEDMAKSDKARYDREMKNYVPPKGDKKGKKKDPNAPKRPPSAFFLFCSEHRPKIKSEHPGLSIGDTAKKEEEEEDEDEEEEDEDEE
;
A
#
# COMPACT_ATOMS: atom_id res chain seq x y z
N MET A 1 -5.84 -19.57 -6.77
CA MET A 1 -6.63 -18.99 -5.66
C MET A 1 -5.84 -19.20 -4.38
N GLY A 2 -5.18 -18.15 -3.88
CA GLY A 2 -4.37 -18.24 -2.67
C GLY A 2 -5.27 -18.30 -1.45
N LYS A 3 -5.06 -19.30 -0.58
CA LYS A 3 -5.72 -19.40 0.73
C LYS A 3 -5.05 -18.38 1.66
N GLY A 4 -5.52 -17.14 1.62
CA GLY A 4 -5.27 -16.15 2.67
C GLY A 4 -6.28 -16.33 3.81
N ASP A 5 -6.11 -15.56 4.90
CA ASP A 5 -7.06 -15.50 6.01
C ASP A 5 -8.51 -15.33 5.48
N PRO A 6 -9.44 -16.26 5.80
CA PRO A 6 -10.84 -16.16 5.40
C PRO A 6 -11.53 -14.87 5.84
N ASN A 7 -11.07 -14.25 6.94
CA ASN A 7 -11.60 -13.00 7.46
C ASN A 7 -10.99 -11.77 6.78
N LYS A 8 -9.95 -11.95 5.95
CA LYS A 8 -9.34 -10.84 5.22
C LYS A 8 -10.32 -10.31 4.18
N PRO A 9 -10.64 -9.00 4.21
CA PRO A 9 -11.44 -8.37 3.18
C PRO A 9 -10.91 -8.69 1.78
N ARG A 10 -11.82 -9.06 0.88
CA ARG A 10 -11.45 -9.35 -0.49
C ARG A 10 -10.84 -8.11 -1.13
N GLY A 11 -9.65 -8.28 -1.72
CA GLY A 11 -8.89 -7.20 -2.34
C GLY A 11 -9.71 -6.36 -3.31
N LYS A 12 -9.34 -5.08 -3.41
CA LYS A 12 -9.98 -4.13 -4.32
C LYS A 12 -9.76 -4.49 -5.79
N MET A 13 -10.83 -4.48 -6.57
CA MET A 13 -10.86 -4.74 -8.00
C MET A 13 -10.61 -3.44 -8.78
N SER A 14 -9.77 -3.52 -9.81
CA SER A 14 -9.53 -2.40 -10.72
C SER A 14 -10.67 -2.26 -11.74
N SER A 15 -10.71 -1.11 -12.42
CA SER A 15 -11.68 -0.84 -13.50
C SER A 15 -11.58 -1.90 -14.60
N TYR A 16 -10.36 -2.29 -14.97
CA TYR A 16 -10.12 -3.38 -15.91
C TYR A 16 -10.62 -4.74 -15.38
N ALA A 17 -10.46 -5.04 -14.09
CA ALA A 17 -10.95 -6.29 -13.51
C ALA A 17 -12.48 -6.40 -13.56
N PHE A 18 -13.20 -5.29 -13.30
CA PHE A 18 -14.65 -5.23 -13.49
C PHE A 18 -15.04 -5.40 -14.97
N PHE A 19 -14.31 -4.76 -15.89
CA PHE A 19 -14.53 -4.94 -17.32
C PHE A 19 -14.38 -6.40 -17.76
N VAL A 20 -13.28 -7.05 -17.37
CA VAL A 20 -13.04 -8.47 -17.68
C VAL A 20 -14.14 -9.35 -17.10
N GLN A 21 -14.64 -9.04 -15.90
CA GLN A 21 -15.77 -9.76 -15.31
C GLN A 21 -17.05 -9.59 -16.14
N THR A 22 -17.41 -8.37 -16.53
CA THR A 22 -18.59 -8.14 -17.38
C THR A 22 -18.47 -8.84 -18.74
N CYS A 23 -17.29 -8.79 -19.37
CA CYS A 23 -17.04 -9.52 -20.61
C CYS A 23 -17.20 -11.03 -20.43
N ARG A 24 -16.83 -11.56 -19.26
CA ARG A 24 -16.94 -13.00 -18.96
C ARG A 24 -18.39 -13.40 -18.72
N GLU A 25 -19.16 -12.57 -18.03
CA GLU A 25 -20.60 -12.76 -17.80
C GLU A 25 -21.39 -12.69 -19.12
N GLU A 26 -21.10 -11.70 -19.97
CA GLU A 26 -21.69 -11.61 -21.31
C GLU A 26 -21.38 -12.85 -22.15
N HIS A 27 -20.13 -13.32 -22.13
CA HIS A 27 -19.75 -14.52 -22.86
C HIS A 27 -20.46 -15.77 -22.33
N LYS A 28 -20.57 -15.93 -21.01
CA LYS A 28 -21.33 -17.04 -20.40
C LYS A 28 -22.81 -16.98 -20.75
N LYS A 29 -23.40 -15.79 -20.85
CA LYS A 29 -24.81 -15.62 -21.23
C LYS A 29 -25.06 -15.98 -22.70
N LYS A 30 -24.13 -15.61 -23.59
CA LYS A 30 -24.23 -15.89 -25.03
C LYS A 30 -23.82 -17.32 -25.40
N HIS A 31 -22.90 -17.90 -24.64
CA HIS A 31 -22.39 -19.25 -24.85
C HIS A 31 -22.33 -19.99 -23.50
N PRO A 32 -23.50 -20.38 -22.94
CA PRO A 32 -23.57 -21.08 -21.66
C PRO A 32 -22.87 -22.44 -21.67
N ASP A 33 -22.79 -23.08 -22.84
CA ASP A 33 -22.18 -24.41 -23.04
C ASP A 33 -20.74 -24.37 -23.57
N SER A 34 -20.23 -23.19 -23.96
CA SER A 34 -18.86 -23.08 -24.47
C SER A 34 -17.87 -22.79 -23.34
N SER A 35 -16.87 -23.66 -23.21
CA SER A 35 -15.70 -23.41 -22.38
C SER A 35 -14.90 -22.24 -22.92
N VAL A 36 -14.66 -21.23 -22.09
CA VAL A 36 -13.83 -20.06 -22.43
C VAL A 36 -12.35 -20.40 -22.27
N ASN A 37 -11.59 -20.37 -23.36
CA ASN A 37 -10.12 -20.40 -23.28
C ASN A 37 -9.62 -19.09 -22.65
N PHE A 38 -9.03 -19.18 -21.46
CA PHE A 38 -8.59 -18.02 -20.69
C PHE A 38 -7.52 -17.19 -21.41
N ALA A 39 -6.60 -17.82 -22.13
CA ALA A 39 -5.54 -17.11 -22.84
C ALA A 39 -6.11 -16.24 -23.97
N GLU A 40 -7.00 -16.81 -24.78
CA GLU A 40 -7.66 -16.11 -25.89
C GLU A 40 -8.63 -15.04 -25.38
N PHE A 41 -9.36 -15.33 -24.31
CA PHE A 41 -10.25 -14.37 -23.68
C PHE A 41 -9.49 -13.18 -23.08
N SER A 42 -8.34 -13.42 -22.43
CA SER A 42 -7.51 -12.36 -21.88
C SER A 42 -6.94 -11.44 -22.97
N LYS A 43 -6.50 -11.99 -24.11
CA LYS A 43 -6.06 -11.20 -25.27
C LYS A 43 -7.19 -10.30 -25.79
N LYS A 44 -8.36 -10.89 -26.05
CA LYS A 44 -9.55 -10.16 -26.53
C LYS A 44 -9.99 -9.05 -25.57
N CYS A 45 -9.96 -9.30 -24.25
CA CYS A 45 -10.28 -8.29 -23.25
C CYS A 45 -9.27 -7.14 -23.26
N SER A 46 -7.97 -7.43 -23.37
CA SER A 46 -6.92 -6.40 -23.42
C SER A 46 -7.07 -5.51 -24.65
N GLU A 47 -7.30 -6.09 -25.83
CA GLU A 47 -7.53 -5.33 -27.07
C GLU A 47 -8.78 -4.46 -26.96
N ARG A 48 -9.92 -5.04 -26.53
CA ARG A 48 -11.18 -4.31 -26.36
C ARG A 48 -11.05 -3.17 -25.35
N TRP A 49 -10.35 -3.38 -24.25
CA TRP A 49 -10.09 -2.33 -23.27
C TRP A 49 -9.26 -1.20 -23.85
N LYS A 50 -8.25 -1.48 -24.69
CA LYS A 50 -7.46 -0.43 -25.34
C LYS A 50 -8.31 0.41 -26.29
N THR A 51 -9.17 -0.23 -27.09
CA THR A 51 -10.04 0.45 -28.07
C THR A 51 -11.26 1.15 -27.46
N MET A 52 -11.61 0.84 -26.21
CA MET A 52 -12.73 1.49 -25.52
C MET A 52 -12.49 2.98 -25.27
N SER A 53 -13.55 3.76 -25.42
CA SER A 53 -13.56 5.20 -25.15
C SER A 53 -13.46 5.50 -23.65
N ALA A 54 -13.02 6.72 -23.32
CA ALA A 54 -12.97 7.21 -21.94
C ALA A 54 -14.35 7.16 -21.27
N LYS A 55 -15.43 7.41 -22.02
CA LYS A 55 -16.81 7.37 -21.51
C LYS A 55 -17.24 5.96 -21.09
N GLU A 56 -16.86 4.94 -21.86
CA GLU A 56 -17.14 3.56 -21.50
C GLU A 56 -16.27 3.07 -20.35
N LYS A 57 -15.00 3.49 -20.32
CA LYS A 57 -14.07 3.23 -19.21
C LYS A 57 -14.53 3.89 -17.91
N SER A 58 -15.08 5.10 -17.98
CA SER A 58 -15.57 5.87 -16.83
C SER A 58 -16.55 5.08 -15.98
N LYS A 59 -17.48 4.32 -16.59
CA LYS A 59 -18.38 3.43 -15.84
C LYS A 59 -17.62 2.42 -14.98
N PHE A 60 -16.55 1.83 -15.51
CA PHE A 60 -15.74 0.85 -14.79
C PHE A 60 -14.79 1.51 -13.77
N GLU A 61 -14.35 2.74 -14.04
CA GLU A 61 -13.60 3.54 -13.07
C GLU A 61 -14.44 3.88 -11.86
N ASP A 62 -15.71 4.26 -12.05
CA ASP A 62 -16.61 4.54 -10.94
C ASP A 62 -16.90 3.29 -10.11
N MET A 63 -17.10 2.13 -10.75
CA MET A 63 -17.17 0.84 -10.05
C MET A 63 -15.91 0.55 -9.23
N ALA A 64 -14.72 0.82 -9.80
CA ALA A 64 -13.46 0.63 -9.10
C ALA A 64 -13.29 1.60 -7.91
N LYS A 65 -13.76 2.85 -8.04
CA LYS A 65 -13.78 3.83 -6.93
C LYS A 65 -14.69 3.35 -5.81
N SER A 66 -15.90 2.87 -6.13
CA SER A 66 -16.83 2.31 -5.15
C SER A 66 -16.25 1.07 -4.46
N ASP A 67 -15.60 0.16 -5.20
CA ASP A 67 -14.98 -1.03 -4.61
C ASP A 67 -13.74 -0.70 -3.76
N LYS A 68 -12.99 0.34 -4.13
CA LYS A 68 -11.94 0.89 -3.27
C LYS A 68 -12.53 1.38 -1.96
N ALA A 69 -13.63 2.13 -1.97
CA ALA A 69 -14.30 2.61 -0.76
C ALA A 69 -14.82 1.45 0.11
N ARG A 70 -15.41 0.42 -0.51
CA ARG A 70 -15.82 -0.83 0.16
C ARG A 70 -14.62 -1.48 0.86
N TYR A 71 -13.53 -1.73 0.13
CA TYR A 71 -12.33 -2.36 0.68
C TYR A 71 -11.71 -1.54 1.81
N ASP A 72 -11.62 -0.22 1.64
CA ASP A 72 -11.05 0.66 2.67
C ASP A 72 -11.93 0.66 3.94
N ARG A 73 -13.26 0.56 3.81
CA ARG A 73 -14.19 0.40 4.97
C ARG A 73 -14.06 -0.96 5.63
N GLU A 74 -13.98 -2.05 4.87
CA GLU A 74 -13.80 -3.40 5.40
C GLU A 74 -12.44 -3.54 6.09
N MET A 75 -11.38 -2.96 5.53
CA MET A 75 -10.03 -2.99 6.11
C MET A 75 -9.92 -2.21 7.42
N LYS A 76 -10.70 -1.14 7.63
CA LYS A 76 -10.74 -0.43 8.92
C LYS A 76 -11.23 -1.33 10.06
N ASN A 77 -12.16 -2.24 9.76
CA ASN A 77 -12.72 -3.18 10.73
C ASN A 77 -11.93 -4.49 10.81
N TYR A 78 -11.00 -4.72 9.87
CA TYR A 78 -10.22 -5.94 9.81
C TYR A 78 -9.02 -5.86 10.76
N VAL A 79 -9.03 -6.74 11.76
CA VAL A 79 -7.89 -6.96 12.65
C VAL A 79 -7.13 -8.18 12.15
N PRO A 80 -5.94 -8.02 11.53
CA PRO A 80 -5.15 -9.16 11.09
C PRO A 80 -4.74 -10.02 12.30
N PRO A 81 -4.73 -11.35 12.17
CA PRO A 81 -4.19 -12.25 13.19
C PRO A 81 -2.76 -11.83 13.58
N LYS A 82 -2.45 -11.92 14.88
CA LYS A 82 -1.09 -11.67 15.41
C LYS A 82 -0.11 -12.67 14.77
N GLY A 83 0.53 -12.29 13.67
CA GLY A 83 1.51 -13.13 12.98
C GLY A 83 1.66 -12.86 11.47
N ASP A 84 0.66 -12.27 10.82
CA ASP A 84 0.67 -12.06 9.36
C ASP A 84 1.45 -10.82 8.90
N LYS A 85 1.99 -10.02 9.82
CA LYS A 85 3.01 -9.01 9.50
C LYS A 85 4.38 -9.66 9.32
N LYS A 86 4.47 -10.73 8.54
CA LYS A 86 5.75 -11.16 7.98
C LYS A 86 6.07 -10.16 6.87
N GLY A 87 6.57 -9.00 7.27
CA GLY A 87 7.26 -8.10 6.35
C GLY A 87 8.21 -8.95 5.51
N LYS A 88 8.17 -8.78 4.19
CA LYS A 88 9.05 -9.54 3.29
C LYS A 88 10.46 -9.43 3.87
N LYS A 89 11.07 -10.57 4.20
CA LYS A 89 12.48 -10.59 4.66
C LYS A 89 13.27 -9.83 3.60
N LYS A 90 14.05 -8.83 4.02
CA LYS A 90 14.94 -8.13 3.12
C LYS A 90 15.86 -9.18 2.49
N ASP A 91 15.98 -9.17 1.17
CA ASP A 91 16.85 -10.09 0.44
C ASP A 91 18.30 -9.86 0.95
N PRO A 92 19.00 -10.90 1.45
CA PRO A 92 20.38 -10.75 1.92
C PRO A 92 21.34 -10.23 0.84
N ASN A 93 21.03 -10.44 -0.44
CA ASN A 93 21.83 -10.03 -1.58
C ASN A 93 21.33 -8.71 -2.22
N ALA A 94 20.25 -8.10 -1.71
CA ALA A 94 19.83 -6.78 -2.18
C ALA A 94 20.70 -5.69 -1.54
N PRO A 95 21.08 -4.65 -2.30
CA PRO A 95 21.75 -3.50 -1.73
C PRO A 95 20.89 -2.88 -0.62
N LYS A 96 21.51 -2.56 0.51
CA LYS A 96 20.84 -1.85 1.60
C LYS A 96 20.39 -0.48 1.08
N ARG A 97 19.16 -0.08 1.40
CA ARG A 97 18.66 1.25 1.06
C ARG A 97 19.54 2.31 1.76
N PRO A 98 19.83 3.44 1.10
CA PRO A 98 20.50 4.55 1.77
C PRO A 98 19.66 5.01 2.98
N PRO A 99 20.30 5.47 4.07
CA PRO A 99 19.59 6.06 5.21
C PRO A 99 18.83 7.32 4.77
N SER A 100 17.66 7.54 5.38
CA SER A 100 16.92 8.81 5.26
C SER A 100 17.66 9.93 6.01
N ALA A 101 17.37 11.20 5.72
CA ALA A 101 17.93 12.36 6.44
C ALA A 101 17.79 12.21 7.97
N PHE A 102 16.59 11.86 8.45
CA PHE A 102 16.34 11.54 9.86
C PHE A 102 17.26 10.44 10.44
N PHE A 103 17.59 9.40 9.65
CA PHE A 103 18.50 8.34 10.13
C PHE A 103 19.96 8.80 10.20
N LEU A 104 20.35 9.81 9.42
CA LEU A 104 21.66 10.44 9.51
C LEU A 104 21.73 11.33 10.76
N PHE A 105 20.69 12.15 10.98
CA PHE A 105 20.53 12.95 12.19
C PHE A 105 20.58 12.08 13.46
N CYS A 106 19.76 11.01 13.52
CA CYS A 106 19.77 9.99 14.56
C CYS A 106 21.11 9.27 14.77
N SER A 107 22.04 9.34 13.82
CA SER A 107 23.36 8.72 13.97
C SER A 107 24.35 9.64 14.71
N GLU A 108 24.12 10.95 14.67
CA GLU A 108 25.00 11.98 15.22
C GLU A 108 24.56 12.44 16.62
N HIS A 109 23.25 12.56 16.86
CA HIS A 109 22.74 13.12 18.13
C HIS A 109 22.37 12.04 19.16
N ARG A 110 21.88 10.88 18.72
CA ARG A 110 21.58 9.75 19.61
C ARG A 110 22.73 9.31 20.55
N PRO A 111 24.01 9.28 20.14
CA PRO A 111 25.12 9.01 21.05
C PRO A 111 25.28 10.06 22.15
N LYS A 112 25.02 11.34 21.85
CA LYS A 112 25.08 12.46 22.81
C LYS A 112 23.98 12.30 23.86
N ILE A 113 22.73 12.15 23.44
CA ILE A 113 21.58 11.97 24.34
C ILE A 113 21.70 10.69 25.16
N LYS A 114 22.22 9.60 24.58
CA LYS A 114 22.47 8.36 25.33
C LYS A 114 23.57 8.53 26.39
N SER A 115 24.54 9.41 26.16
CA SER A 115 25.58 9.69 27.15
C SER A 115 25.07 10.52 28.32
N GLU A 116 24.16 11.46 28.05
CA GLU A 116 23.50 12.31 29.06
C GLU A 116 22.39 11.56 29.81
N HIS A 117 21.72 10.63 29.11
CA HIS A 117 20.64 9.81 29.65
C HIS A 117 20.88 8.30 29.43
N PRO A 118 21.87 7.71 30.13
CA PRO A 118 22.26 6.30 29.94
C PRO A 118 21.19 5.28 30.36
N GLY A 119 20.07 5.72 30.93
CA GLY A 119 18.93 4.89 31.33
C GLY A 119 17.74 4.89 30.35
N LEU A 120 17.74 5.74 29.32
CA LEU A 120 16.64 5.81 28.36
C LEU A 120 16.69 4.65 27.36
N SER A 121 15.51 4.15 26.99
CA SER A 121 15.41 3.16 25.92
C SER A 121 15.72 3.82 24.58
N ILE A 122 16.14 3.02 23.60
CA ILE A 122 16.43 3.46 22.23
C ILE A 122 15.27 4.28 21.63
N GLY A 123 14.02 3.97 21.97
CA GLY A 123 12.85 4.71 21.53
C GLY A 123 12.68 6.05 22.24
N ASP A 124 12.91 6.08 23.55
CA ASP A 124 12.81 7.31 24.35
C ASP A 124 13.94 8.30 24.03
N THR A 125 15.15 7.79 23.73
CA THR A 125 16.26 8.63 23.24
C THR A 125 15.90 9.32 21.93
N ALA A 126 15.26 8.62 20.99
CA ALA A 126 14.89 9.21 19.69
C ALA A 126 13.77 10.25 19.82
N LYS A 127 12.84 10.04 20.77
CA LYS A 127 11.79 11.01 21.04
C LYS A 127 12.36 12.28 21.69
N LYS A 128 13.31 12.13 22.59
CA LYS A 128 14.02 13.27 23.18
C LYS A 128 14.85 14.03 22.13
N GLU A 129 15.41 13.32 21.16
CA GLU A 129 16.14 13.90 20.03
C GLU A 129 15.24 14.73 19.11
N GLU A 130 14.00 14.28 18.88
CA GLU A 130 12.97 15.02 18.12
C GLU A 130 12.48 16.26 18.89
N GLU A 131 12.30 16.15 20.21
CA GLU A 131 11.89 17.26 21.08
C GLU A 131 12.98 18.35 21.20
N GLU A 132 14.26 17.97 21.21
CA GLU A 132 15.37 18.95 21.17
C GLU A 132 15.58 19.56 19.77
N GLU A 133 15.30 18.82 18.69
CA GLU A 133 15.36 19.35 17.30
C GLU A 133 14.26 20.40 17.05
N ASP A 134 13.05 20.18 17.60
CA ASP A 134 11.94 21.14 17.54
C ASP A 134 12.21 22.39 18.42
N GLU A 135 12.90 22.27 19.56
CA GLU A 135 13.26 23.40 20.44
C GLU A 135 14.41 24.25 19.87
N ASP A 136 15.42 23.63 19.22
CA ASP A 136 16.53 24.36 18.58
C ASP A 136 16.07 25.12 17.30
N GLU A 137 15.06 24.64 16.56
CA GLU A 137 14.47 25.37 15.42
C GLU A 137 13.66 26.60 15.88
N GLU A 138 13.03 26.58 17.06
CA GLU A 138 12.26 27.72 17.59
C GLU A 138 13.15 28.87 18.12
N GLU A 139 14.37 28.59 18.61
CA GLU A 139 15.30 29.65 19.07
C GLU A 139 16.09 30.31 17.92
N GLU A 140 16.34 29.61 16.81
CA GLU A 140 16.99 30.20 15.63
C GLU A 140 16.06 31.17 14.85
N ASP A 141 14.74 30.98 14.92
CA ASP A 141 13.75 31.88 14.32
C ASP A 141 13.51 33.17 15.14
N GLU A 142 13.82 33.19 16.45
CA GLU A 142 13.71 34.39 17.31
C GLU A 142 14.94 35.32 17.23
N ASP A 143 16.11 34.84 16.78
CA ASP A 143 17.31 35.66 16.61
C ASP A 143 17.41 36.34 15.21
N GLU A 144 16.49 36.04 14.28
CA GLU A 144 16.39 36.68 12.95
C GLU A 144 15.34 37.82 12.83
N GLU A 145 14.63 38.24 13.90
CA GLU A 145 13.71 39.41 13.90
C GLU A 145 14.31 40.72 14.47
#